data_AF-A0AAV7CEE8-F1
#
_entry.id   AF-A0AAV7CEE8-F1
#
_cell.length_a   1.000
_cell.length_b   1.000
_cell.length_c   1.000
_cell.angle_alpha   90.00
_cell.angle_beta   90.00
_cell.angle_gamma   90.00
#
_symmetry.space_group_name_H-M   'P 1'
#
loop_
_entity.id
_entity.type
_entity.pdbx_description
1 polymer ?
#
loop_
_entity_poly.entity_id
_entity_poly.type
_entity_poly.pdbx_seq_one_letter_code
_entity_poly.pdbx_strand_id
1 'polypeptide(L)'
;MERLTGLPDVPLLIMGDFNPVFDESVDSLMTVDRGGSRFTLLGRWCVEVGLHDLWWERNVWVCQYSCASSTYSSLSRIDMILG
;
A
#
# COMPACT_ATOMS: atom_id res chain seq x y z
N MET A 1 -1.45 10.04 -20.55
CA MET A 1 -1.20 10.22 -19.11
C MET A 1 -1.55 11.65 -18.77
N GLU A 2 -2.74 11.88 -18.21
CA GLU A 2 -2.99 13.13 -17.51
C GLU A 2 -2.09 13.10 -16.28
N ARG A 3 -1.03 13.92 -16.27
CA ARG A 3 -0.34 14.25 -15.02
C ARG A 3 -1.43 14.73 -14.05
N LEU A 4 -1.28 14.51 -12.75
CA LEU A 4 -2.08 15.18 -11.73
C LEU A 4 -1.82 16.70 -11.85
N THR A 5 -2.39 17.36 -12.85
CA THR A 5 -2.11 18.74 -13.28
C THR A 5 -2.73 19.78 -12.36
N GLY A 6 -3.31 19.34 -11.23
CA GLY A 6 -3.93 20.21 -10.23
C GLY A 6 -3.27 20.18 -8.86
N LEU A 7 -2.22 19.38 -8.64
CA LEU A 7 -1.54 19.36 -7.35
C LEU A 7 -0.51 20.48 -7.25
N PRO A 8 -0.44 21.20 -6.12
CA PRO A 8 0.56 22.24 -5.91
C PRO A 8 1.99 21.66 -5.99
N ASP A 9 2.96 22.49 -6.42
CA ASP A 9 4.39 22.15 -6.44
C ASP A 9 4.98 22.18 -5.01
N VAL A 10 4.43 21.33 -4.16
CA VAL A 10 4.81 21.16 -2.76
C VAL A 10 4.86 19.66 -2.44
N PRO A 11 5.71 19.24 -1.49
CA PRO A 11 5.72 17.85 -1.03
C PRO A 11 4.32 17.45 -0.55
N LEU A 12 3.75 16.40 -1.15
CA LEU A 12 2.44 15.87 -0.77
C LEU A 12 2.64 14.65 0.13
N LEU A 13 1.90 14.61 1.23
CA LEU A 13 1.76 13.41 2.05
C LEU A 13 0.30 12.97 2.02
N ILE A 14 0.06 11.72 1.64
CA ILE A 14 -1.26 11.09 1.66
C ILE A 14 -1.23 10.00 2.72
N MET A 15 -2.10 10.13 3.72
CA MET A 15 -2.17 9.16 4.81
C MET A 15 -3.61 8.84 5.19
N GLY A 16 -3.82 7.62 5.65
CA GLY A 16 -5.12 7.16 6.13
C GLY A 16 -5.31 5.67 5.94
N ASP A 17 -6.55 5.23 6.14
CA ASP A 17 -7.02 3.90 5.82
C ASP A 17 -7.42 3.85 4.34
N PHE A 18 -6.62 3.16 3.53
CA PHE A 18 -6.90 3.04 2.10
C PHE A 18 -7.92 1.94 1.80
N ASN A 19 -8.01 0.90 2.65
CA ASN A 19 -8.63 -0.41 2.46
C ASN A 19 -7.92 -1.48 1.58
N PRO A 20 -7.26 -1.22 0.44
CA PRO A 20 -6.42 -2.21 -0.21
C PRO A 20 -4.98 -2.12 0.31
N VAL A 21 -4.27 -3.24 0.17
CA VAL A 21 -2.83 -3.32 0.46
C VAL A 21 -2.00 -2.72 -0.68
N PHE A 22 -0.75 -2.32 -0.42
CA PHE A 22 0.15 -1.80 -1.45
C PHE A 22 0.79 -2.93 -2.26
N ASP A 23 1.48 -3.84 -1.56
CA ASP A 23 2.15 -5.02 -2.11
C ASP A 23 1.61 -6.28 -1.42
N GLU A 24 0.87 -7.11 -2.14
CA GLU A 24 0.22 -8.31 -1.58
C GLU A 24 1.22 -9.29 -0.97
N SER A 25 2.47 -9.31 -1.43
CA SER A 25 3.49 -10.26 -0.98
C SER A 25 4.04 -9.98 0.41
N VAL A 26 3.90 -8.73 0.89
CA VAL A 26 4.45 -8.31 2.19
C VAL A 26 3.41 -7.67 3.10
N ASP A 27 2.35 -7.08 2.53
CA ASP A 27 1.32 -6.36 3.27
C ASP A 27 0.09 -7.21 3.58
N SER A 28 0.06 -8.47 3.15
CA SER A 28 -1.05 -9.39 3.41
C SER A 28 -0.53 -10.71 3.94
N LEU A 29 -1.07 -11.14 5.07
CA LEU A 29 -0.97 -12.52 5.54
C LEU A 29 -2.32 -13.18 5.31
N MET A 30 -2.43 -13.92 4.20
CA MET A 30 -3.52 -14.86 4.00
C MET A 30 -2.97 -16.29 4.14
N THR A 31 -3.71 -17.15 4.83
CA THR A 31 -3.42 -18.60 4.90
C THR A 31 -3.64 -19.32 3.58
N VAL A 32 -4.22 -18.65 2.58
CA VAL A 32 -4.53 -19.22 1.27
C VAL A 32 -3.73 -18.46 0.22
N ASP A 33 -2.80 -19.18 -0.41
CA ASP A 33 -1.92 -18.66 -1.45
C ASP A 33 -2.74 -18.18 -2.66
N ARG A 34 -2.85 -16.86 -2.83
CA ARG A 34 -3.45 -16.25 -4.01
C ARG A 34 -2.29 -15.93 -4.94
N GLY A 35 -2.04 -16.79 -5.93
CA GLY A 35 -0.97 -16.64 -6.94
C GLY A 35 -1.15 -15.39 -7.82
N GLY A 36 -1.06 -14.20 -7.21
CA GLY A 36 -1.36 -12.90 -7.76
C GLY A 36 -0.14 -12.03 -8.01
N SER A 37 -0.39 -10.89 -8.64
CA SER A 37 0.59 -9.85 -8.91
C SER A 37 1.13 -9.24 -7.62
N ARG A 38 2.45 -9.04 -7.53
CA ARG A 38 3.13 -8.36 -6.40
C ARG A 38 2.42 -7.08 -5.95
N PHE A 39 2.18 -6.14 -6.88
CA PHE A 39 1.47 -4.90 -6.57
C PHE A 39 -0.03 -5.03 -6.84
N THR A 40 -0.83 -4.49 -5.92
CA THR A 40 -2.26 -4.23 -6.18
C THR A 40 -2.43 -3.13 -7.22
N LEU A 41 -3.66 -2.88 -7.66
CA LEU A 41 -3.97 -1.73 -8.51
C LEU A 41 -3.51 -0.41 -7.89
N LEU A 42 -3.67 -0.26 -6.56
CA LEU A 42 -3.20 0.91 -5.82
C LEU A 42 -1.67 1.01 -5.89
N GLY A 43 -0.94 -0.07 -5.56
CA GLY A 43 0.52 -0.06 -5.59
C GLY A 43 1.08 0.30 -6.97
N ARG A 44 0.48 -0.22 -8.04
CA ARG A 44 0.85 0.14 -9.42
C ARG A 44 0.61 1.62 -9.71
N TRP A 45 -0.56 2.12 -9.36
CA TRP A 45 -0.90 3.53 -9.57
C TRP A 45 0.06 4.46 -8.80
N CYS A 46 0.37 4.16 -7.54
CA CYS A 46 1.33 4.93 -6.74
C CYS A 46 2.69 5.00 -7.43
N VAL A 47 3.23 3.87 -7.90
CA VAL A 47 4.50 3.83 -8.65
C VAL A 47 4.42 4.65 -9.94
N GLU A 48 3.30 4.59 -10.68
CA GLU A 48 3.10 5.36 -11.92
C GLU A 48 3.08 6.87 -11.68
N VAL A 49 2.54 7.33 -10.54
CA VAL A 49 2.48 8.76 -10.19
C VAL A 49 3.66 9.24 -9.35
N GLY A 50 4.62 8.36 -9.03
CA GLY A 50 5.81 8.67 -8.24
C GLY A 50 5.56 8.82 -6.74
N LEU A 51 4.52 8.18 -6.22
CA LEU A 51 4.26 8.07 -4.79
C LEU A 51 4.90 6.79 -4.23
N HIS A 52 5.59 6.94 -3.11
CA HIS A 52 6.30 5.89 -2.42
C HIS A 52 5.69 5.63 -1.04
N ASP A 53 5.70 4.38 -0.60
CA ASP A 53 5.35 4.04 0.78
C ASP A 53 6.51 4.39 1.72
N LEU A 54 6.36 5.51 2.42
CA LEU A 54 7.38 6.05 3.31
C LEU A 54 7.61 5.19 4.55
N TRP A 55 6.60 4.43 4.98
CA TRP A 55 6.78 3.49 6.09
C TRP A 55 7.69 2.34 5.66
N TRP A 56 7.46 1.80 4.46
CA TRP A 56 8.26 0.71 3.93
C TRP A 56 9.73 1.12 3.73
N GLU A 57 9.99 2.33 3.24
CA GLU A 57 11.37 2.84 3.08
C GLU A 57 12.18 2.86 4.38
N ARG A 58 11.51 3.04 5.53
CA ARG A 58 12.15 3.11 6.84
C ARG A 58 12.15 1.77 7.59
N ASN A 59 11.26 0.86 7.22
CA ASN A 59 11.02 -0.39 7.93
C ASN A 59 11.12 -1.60 6.99
N VAL A 60 12.08 -1.56 6.06
CA VAL A 60 12.29 -2.64 5.09
C VAL A 60 12.41 -3.97 5.83
N TRP A 61 11.67 -4.98 5.38
CA TRP A 61 11.63 -6.35 5.94
C TRP A 61 10.90 -6.48 7.29
N VAL A 62 10.35 -5.41 7.84
CA VAL A 62 9.47 -5.49 9.00
C VAL A 62 8.08 -5.88 8.52
N CYS A 63 7.58 -7.01 9.01
CA CYS A 63 6.24 -7.45 8.72
C CYS A 63 5.30 -6.98 9.83
N GLN A 64 4.62 -5.85 9.59
CA GLN A 64 3.61 -5.28 10.50
C GLN A 64 2.31 -5.07 9.74
N TYR A 65 1.20 -5.34 10.42
CA TYR A 65 -0.15 -5.25 9.88
C TYR A 65 -0.95 -4.25 10.69
N SER A 66 -1.89 -3.56 10.05
CA SER A 66 -2.71 -2.52 10.67
C SER A 66 -4.18 -2.93 10.80
N CYS A 67 -4.61 -3.96 10.06
CA CYS A 67 -5.97 -4.48 10.06
C CYS A 67 -5.99 -6.01 10.18
N ALA A 68 -6.95 -6.52 10.95
CA ALA A 68 -7.23 -7.95 11.10
C ALA A 68 -8.67 -8.25 10.69
N SER A 69 -8.86 -9.21 9.79
CA SER A 69 -10.19 -9.67 9.37
C SER A 69 -10.51 -11.02 10.01
N SER A 70 -11.49 -11.06 10.90
CA SER A 70 -11.96 -12.30 11.52
C SER A 70 -12.66 -13.23 10.51
N THR A 71 -13.43 -12.66 9.58
CA THR A 71 -14.17 -13.40 8.54
C THR A 71 -13.25 -14.22 7.65
N TYR A 72 -12.09 -13.67 7.28
CA TYR A 72 -11.13 -14.32 6.37
C TYR A 72 -9.89 -14.84 7.09
N SER A 73 -9.82 -14.72 8.42
CA SER A 73 -8.65 -15.09 9.23
C SER A 73 -7.34 -14.55 8.64
N SER A 74 -7.34 -13.27 8.27
CA SER A 74 -6.24 -12.61 7.56
C SER A 74 -5.75 -11.36 8.28
N LEU A 75 -4.48 -11.02 8.05
CA LEU A 75 -3.88 -9.76 8.48
C LEU A 75 -3.49 -8.94 7.26
N SER A 76 -3.68 -7.64 7.32
CA SER A 76 -3.37 -6.74 6.21
C SER A 76 -2.84 -5.40 6.71
N ARG A 77 -1.93 -4.80 5.95
CA ARG A 77 -1.49 -3.41 6.15
C ARG A 77 -2.18 -2.53 5.12
N ILE A 78 -3.17 -1.78 5.59
CA ILE A 78 -4.04 -0.91 4.76
C ILE A 78 -3.95 0.57 5.18
N ASP A 79 -3.36 0.82 6.35
CA ASP A 79 -3.01 2.15 6.82
C ASP A 79 -1.60 2.49 6.32
N MET A 80 -1.51 3.53 5.49
CA MET A 80 -0.28 3.87 4.76
C MET A 80 0.04 5.36 4.85
N ILE A 81 1.32 5.68 4.61
CA ILE A 81 1.81 7.05 4.43
C ILE A 81 2.55 7.07 3.11
N LEU A 82 1.99 7.77 2.13
CA LEU A 82 2.53 7.93 0.77
C LEU A 82 3.11 9.33 0.59
N GLY A 83 4.24 9.44 -0.10
CA GLY A 83 4.84 10.73 -0.47
C GLY A 83 5.96 10.60 -1.50
#